data_AF-A0A804LZ35-F1
#
_entry.id   AF-A0A804LZ35-F1
#
_cell.length_a   1.000
_cell.length_b   1.000
_cell.length_c   1.000
_cell.angle_alpha   90.00
_cell.angle_beta   90.00
_cell.angle_gamma   90.00
#
_symmetry.space_group_name_H-M   'P 1'
#
loop_
_entity.id
_entity.type
_entity.pdbx_description
1 polymer ?
#
loop_
_entity_poly.entity_id
_entity_poly.type
_entity_poly.pdbx_seq_one_letter_code
_entity_poly.pdbx_strand_id
1 'polypeptide(L)'
;MDSEAVQHGCAHYSRGCSVVAPCCGQAFGCRHCHNDAKNSLEVDPRDRHEIPRHEIKKVSVPSLCSKSNLLPVSTIAYLVFVFVITVSKERKKQTRAPPSLFSFSM
;
A
#
# COMPACT_ATOMS: atom_id res chain seq x y z
N MET A 1 -0.98 -18.21 0.40
CA MET A 1 -1.81 -17.96 -0.79
C MET A 1 -1.01 -17.04 -1.67
N ASP A 2 -0.42 -17.61 -2.72
CA ASP A 2 0.48 -16.95 -3.67
C ASP A 2 -0.10 -15.63 -4.15
N SER A 3 0.58 -14.54 -3.77
CA SER A 3 0.47 -13.28 -4.47
C SER A 3 1.11 -13.48 -5.83
N GLU A 4 0.28 -13.80 -6.82
CA GLU A 4 0.66 -13.87 -8.22
C GLU A 4 1.33 -12.53 -8.55
N ALA A 5 2.66 -12.54 -8.58
CA ALA A 5 3.45 -11.39 -8.97
C ALA A 5 3.07 -11.13 -10.43
N VAL A 6 2.12 -10.21 -10.64
CA VAL A 6 1.68 -9.76 -11.95
C VAL A 6 2.94 -9.51 -12.75
N GLN A 7 3.21 -10.35 -13.75
CA GLN A 7 4.38 -10.17 -14.57
C GLN A 7 4.19 -8.85 -15.28
N HIS A 8 4.94 -7.84 -14.83
CA HIS A 8 4.69 -6.48 -15.25
C HIS A 8 5.12 -6.20 -16.69
N GLY A 9 5.60 -7.21 -17.43
CA GLY A 9 6.00 -7.14 -18.83
C GLY A 9 5.38 -8.25 -19.67
N CYS A 10 5.59 -8.18 -20.98
CA CYS A 10 5.11 -9.16 -21.95
C CYS A 10 6.25 -9.54 -22.91
N ALA A 11 6.06 -10.59 -23.71
CA ALA A 11 7.05 -11.00 -24.73
C ALA A 11 7.42 -9.87 -25.71
N HIS A 12 6.52 -8.91 -25.93
CA HIS A 12 6.75 -7.77 -26.80
C HIS A 12 7.58 -6.65 -26.15
N TYR A 13 7.47 -6.47 -24.83
CA TYR A 13 8.20 -5.44 -24.09
C TYR A 13 8.44 -5.86 -22.63
N SER A 14 9.69 -5.79 -22.19
CA SER A 14 10.14 -6.00 -20.80
C SER A 14 10.04 -4.73 -19.95
N ARG A 15 8.95 -3.96 -20.12
CA ARG A 15 8.66 -2.78 -19.30
C ARG A 15 7.73 -3.18 -18.18
N GLY A 16 7.97 -2.73 -16.96
CA GLY A 16 7.10 -3.01 -15.80
C GLY A 16 5.83 -2.16 -15.78
N CYS A 17 5.09 -2.04 -16.89
CA CYS A 17 3.87 -1.23 -16.95
C CYS A 17 2.84 -1.82 -17.93
N SER A 18 1.56 -1.67 -17.58
CA SER A 18 0.43 -2.03 -18.43
C SER A 18 -0.12 -0.80 -19.16
N VAL A 19 -0.79 -1.03 -20.28
CA VAL A 19 -1.50 -0.01 -21.04
C VAL A 19 -3.00 -0.27 -20.92
N VAL A 20 -3.77 0.78 -20.66
CA VAL A 20 -5.24 0.70 -20.72
C VAL A 20 -5.66 1.10 -22.12
N ALA A 21 -6.32 0.19 -22.81
CA ALA A 21 -6.77 0.39 -24.18
C ALA A 21 -7.93 1.41 -24.20
N PRO A 22 -7.83 2.54 -24.92
CA PRO A 22 -8.89 3.54 -24.98
C PRO A 22 -10.15 3.03 -25.71
N CYS A 23 -10.00 2.01 -26.57
CA CYS A 23 -11.07 1.42 -27.36
C CYS A 23 -12.03 0.52 -26.56
N CYS A 24 -11.54 -0.21 -25.56
CA CYS A 24 -12.34 -1.19 -24.80
C CYS A 24 -12.16 -1.11 -23.28
N GLY A 25 -11.30 -0.20 -22.80
CA GLY A 25 -11.03 -0.01 -21.37
C GLY A 25 -10.24 -1.14 -20.70
N GLN A 26 -9.84 -2.17 -21.45
CA GLN A 26 -9.12 -3.33 -20.92
C GLN A 26 -7.62 -3.06 -20.76
N ALA A 27 -7.00 -3.66 -19.74
CA ALA A 27 -5.57 -3.51 -19.44
C ALA A 27 -4.75 -4.63 -20.08
N PHE A 28 -3.70 -4.26 -20.82
CA PHE A 28 -2.79 -5.20 -21.48
C PHE A 28 -1.33 -4.85 -21.19
N GLY A 29 -0.42 -5.82 -21.29
CA GLY A 29 1.02 -5.53 -21.15
C GLY A 29 1.55 -4.59 -22.24
N CYS A 30 0.95 -4.63 -23.43
CA CYS A 30 1.25 -3.69 -24.51
C CYS A 30 0.19 -3.66 -25.61
N ARG A 31 0.38 -2.79 -26.61
CA ARG A 31 -0.51 -2.72 -27.78
C ARG A 31 -0.51 -4.01 -28.61
N HIS A 32 0.63 -4.71 -28.70
CA HIS A 32 0.71 -5.96 -29.46
C HIS A 32 -0.09 -7.05 -28.77
N CYS A 33 0.05 -7.19 -27.45
CA CYS A 33 -0.78 -8.10 -26.65
C CYS A 33 -2.28 -7.80 -26.79
N HIS A 34 -2.68 -6.54 -26.87
CA HIS A 34 -4.06 -6.19 -27.16
C HIS A 34 -4.47 -6.67 -28.56
N ASN A 35 -3.71 -6.32 -29.60
CA ASN A 35 -4.06 -6.64 -30.97
C ASN A 35 -4.11 -8.15 -31.20
N ASP A 36 -3.18 -8.91 -30.62
CA ASP A 36 -3.20 -10.38 -30.69
C ASP A 36 -4.44 -10.95 -30.02
N ALA A 37 -4.83 -10.41 -28.86
CA ALA A 37 -6.01 -10.84 -28.13
C ALA A 37 -7.31 -10.47 -28.85
N LYS A 38 -7.39 -9.32 -29.52
CA LYS A 38 -8.60 -8.82 -30.19
C LYS A 38 -8.73 -9.26 -31.65
N ASN A 39 -7.63 -9.61 -32.32
CA ASN A 39 -7.65 -10.08 -33.71
C ASN A 39 -7.58 -11.61 -33.84
N SER A 40 -7.61 -12.36 -32.73
CA SER A 40 -7.66 -13.83 -32.76
C SER A 40 -8.91 -14.33 -33.50
N LEU A 41 -8.81 -15.49 -34.14
CA LEU A 41 -9.92 -16.11 -34.88
C LEU A 41 -11.11 -16.47 -33.99
N GLU A 42 -10.87 -16.65 -32.70
CA GLU A 42 -11.87 -16.96 -31.68
C GLU A 42 -12.70 -15.73 -31.25
N VAL A 43 -12.30 -14.52 -31.67
CA VAL A 43 -13.02 -13.28 -31.36
C VAL A 43 -14.06 -12.99 -32.43
N ASP A 44 -15.26 -12.59 -32.00
CA ASP A 44 -16.33 -12.16 -32.89
C ASP A 44 -15.82 -11.06 -33.84
N PRO A 45 -16.09 -11.13 -35.16
CA PRO A 45 -15.72 -10.10 -36.13
C PRO A 45 -16.06 -8.66 -35.71
N ARG A 46 -17.15 -8.47 -34.95
CA ARG A 46 -17.60 -7.15 -34.49
C ARG A 46 -16.75 -6.58 -33.37
N ASP A 47 -16.08 -7.44 -32.61
CA ASP A 47 -15.23 -7.06 -31.48
C ASP A 47 -13.75 -6.93 -31.86
N ARG A 48 -13.38 -7.16 -33.12
CA ARG A 48 -12.00 -7.01 -33.60
C ARG A 48 -11.66 -5.55 -33.78
N HIS A 49 -10.58 -5.13 -33.15
CA HIS A 49 -10.09 -3.76 -33.25
C HIS A 49 -8.64 -3.66 -32.80
N GLU A 50 -7.98 -2.59 -33.21
CA GLU A 50 -6.61 -2.26 -32.82
C GLU A 50 -6.56 -0.98 -32.00
N ILE A 51 -5.57 -0.88 -31.10
CA ILE A 51 -5.41 0.35 -30.33
C ILE A 51 -4.82 1.46 -31.22
N PRO A 52 -5.46 2.64 -31.32
CA PRO A 52 -4.86 3.79 -31.99
C PRO A 52 -3.59 4.25 -31.26
N ARG A 53 -2.48 4.40 -32.02
CA ARG A 53 -1.14 4.69 -31.48
C ARG A 53 -1.05 5.96 -30.62
N HIS A 54 -1.90 6.94 -30.91
CA HIS A 54 -1.85 8.27 -30.31
C HIS A 54 -2.60 8.39 -28.97
N GLU A 55 -3.45 7.41 -28.63
CA GLU A 55 -4.36 7.51 -27.48
C GLU A 55 -3.99 6.54 -26.35
N ILE A 56 -2.82 5.91 -26.43
CA ILE A 56 -2.36 4.93 -25.44
C ILE A 56 -2.02 5.63 -24.12
N LYS A 57 -2.93 5.52 -23.14
CA LYS A 57 -2.66 5.93 -21.76
C LYS A 57 -1.90 4.80 -21.04
N LYS A 58 -0.62 5.04 -20.76
CA LYS A 58 0.23 4.11 -19.98
C LYS A 58 -0.17 4.20 -18.52
N VAL A 59 -0.49 3.07 -17.90
CA VAL A 59 -0.69 2.97 -16.46
C VAL A 59 0.54 2.27 -15.91
N SER A 60 1.41 3.04 -15.24
CA SER A 60 2.45 2.41 -14.43
C SER A 60 1.75 1.58 -13.38
N VAL A 61 2.09 0.29 -13.28
CA VAL A 61 1.74 -0.43 -12.05
C VAL A 61 2.31 0.36 -10.90
N PRO A 62 1.54 0.52 -9.80
CA PRO A 62 2.12 1.05 -8.59
C PRO A 62 3.27 0.11 -8.25
N SER A 63 4.50 0.60 -8.40
CA SER A 63 5.62 0.07 -7.63
C SER A 63 5.07 0.00 -6.23
N LEU A 64 4.91 -1.22 -5.70
CA LEU A 64 4.63 -1.41 -4.30
C LEU A 64 5.86 -0.86 -3.58
N CYS A 65 5.91 0.46 -3.41
CA CYS A 65 6.36 1.03 -2.18
C CYS A 65 5.46 0.39 -1.15
N SER A 66 5.93 -0.71 -0.59
CA SER A 66 5.66 -1.04 0.79
C SER A 66 5.96 0.24 1.55
N LYS A 67 4.93 1.07 1.72
CA LYS A 67 4.73 1.80 2.95
C LYS A 67 4.64 0.69 3.97
N SER A 68 5.80 0.17 4.40
CA SER A 68 5.96 -0.33 5.74
C SER A 68 5.20 0.66 6.59
N ASN A 69 4.30 0.16 7.42
CA ASN A 69 3.47 0.92 8.32
C ASN A 69 4.34 1.95 9.09
N LEU A 70 4.63 3.10 8.47
CA LEU A 70 5.15 4.27 9.12
C LEU A 70 3.91 4.81 9.77
N LEU A 71 3.66 4.28 10.97
CA LEU A 71 2.78 4.93 11.92
C LEU A 71 3.14 6.42 11.86
N PRO A 72 2.15 7.31 11.64
CA PRO A 72 2.44 8.72 11.49
C PRO A 72 3.28 9.16 12.69
N VAL A 73 4.23 10.08 12.49
CA VAL A 73 5.10 10.59 13.56
C VAL A 73 4.30 11.03 14.79
N SER A 74 3.02 11.39 14.59
CA SER A 74 2.03 11.65 15.65
C SER A 74 1.72 10.46 16.56
N THR A 75 1.66 9.23 16.06
CA THR A 75 1.42 8.03 16.89
C THR A 75 2.61 7.75 17.80
N ILE A 76 3.84 7.89 17.28
CA ILE A 76 5.06 7.72 18.08
C ILE A 76 5.13 8.81 19.16
N ALA A 77 4.86 10.07 18.80
CA ALA A 77 4.82 11.18 19.74
C ALA A 77 3.75 10.99 20.82
N TYR A 78 2.55 10.52 20.46
CA TYR A 78 1.46 10.25 21.39
C TYR A 78 1.82 9.13 22.38
N LEU A 79 2.43 8.03 21.91
CA LEU A 79 2.85 6.93 22.78
C LEU A 79 3.98 7.35 23.72
N VAL A 80 4.97 8.12 23.24
CA VAL A 80 6.03 8.68 24.11
C VAL A 80 5.44 9.64 25.13
N PHE A 81 4.51 10.51 24.74
CA PHE A 81 3.85 11.44 25.64
C PHE A 81 3.04 10.71 26.71
N VAL A 82 2.21 9.73 26.32
CA VAL A 82 1.44 8.90 27.25
C VAL A 82 2.37 8.13 28.18
N PHE A 83 3.47 7.56 27.67
CA PHE A 83 4.47 6.86 28.50
C PHE A 83 5.17 7.78 29.50
N VAL A 84 5.58 9.00 29.10
CA VAL A 84 6.15 10.00 30.01
C VAL A 84 5.14 10.41 31.08
N ILE A 85 3.88 10.61 30.70
CA ILE A 85 2.78 10.98 31.62
C ILE A 85 2.48 9.84 32.60
N THR A 86 2.43 8.58 32.14
CA THR A 86 2.14 7.41 33.00
C THR A 86 3.31 7.09 33.91
N VAL A 87 4.56 7.12 33.41
CA VAL A 87 5.77 6.94 34.24
C VAL A 87 5.94 8.07 35.26
N SER A 88 5.59 9.31 34.91
CA SER A 88 5.61 10.44 35.85
C SER A 88 4.53 10.33 36.94
N LYS A 89 3.42 9.63 36.70
CA LYS A 89 2.43 9.34 37.74
C LYS A 89 2.88 8.26 38.72
N GLU A 90 3.71 7.33 38.27
CA GLU A 90 4.25 6.28 39.14
C GLU A 90 5.30 6.83 40.13
N ARG A 91 6.15 7.76 39.69
CA ARG A 91 7.13 8.46 40.55
C ARG A 91 6.49 9.30 41.67
N LYS A 92 5.22 9.71 41.54
CA LYS A 92 4.54 10.58 42.52
C LYS A 92 3.75 9.82 43.58
N LYS A 93 3.59 8.50 43.45
CA LYS A 93 2.97 7.65 44.48
C LYS A 93 3.96 7.15 45.55
N GLN A 94 5.27 7.17 45.30
CA GLN A 94 6.27 6.67 46.25
C GLN A 94 6.63 7.67 47.38
N THR A 95 6.28 8.96 47.31
CA THR A 95 6.71 9.97 48.31
C THR A 95 5.63 10.44 49.27
N ARG A 96 4.48 9.76 49.39
CA ARG A 96 3.56 10.00 50.51
C ARG A 96 3.84 8.98 51.60
N ALA A 97 4.84 9.29 52.42
CA ALA A 97 4.99 8.69 53.73
C ALA A 97 3.65 8.77 54.50
N PRO A 98 3.15 7.69 55.13
CA PRO A 98 2.04 7.79 56.06
C PRO A 98 2.48 8.62 57.29
N PRO A 99 1.62 9.49 57.85
CA PRO A 99 1.93 10.20 59.08
C PRO A 99 2.08 9.21 60.25
N SER A 100 3.07 9.52 61.08
CA SER A 100 3.49 8.83 62.30
C SER A 100 2.34 8.47 63.23
N LEU A 101 2.28 7.20 63.65
CA LEU A 101 1.70 6.79 64.93
C LEU A 101 2.73 5.94 65.65
N PHE A 102 3.68 6.59 66.31
CA PHE A 102 4.50 5.96 67.34
C PHE A 102 3.93 6.35 68.69
N SER A 103 3.18 5.42 69.27
CA SER A 103 2.73 5.45 70.66
C SER A 103 3.97 5.34 71.57
N PHE A 104 4.30 6.41 72.29
CA PHE A 104 5.27 6.32 73.39
C PHE A 104 4.50 5.96 74.67
N SER A 105 4.75 4.76 75.17
CA SER A 105 4.32 4.28 76.49
C SER A 105 5.09 5.05 77.57
N MET A 106 4.44 5.31 78.71
CA MET A 106 5.13 5.48 79.99
C MET A 106 4.37 4.73 81.07
#